data_AF-I6ARH4-F1
#
_entry.id   AF-I6ARH4-F1
#
_cell.length_a   1.000
_cell.length_b   1.000
_cell.length_c   1.000
_cell.angle_alpha   90.00
_cell.angle_beta   90.00
_cell.angle_gamma   90.00
#
_symmetry.space_group_name_H-M   'P 1'
#
loop_
_entity.id
_entity.type
_entity.pdbx_description
1 polymer ?
#
loop_
_entity_poly.entity_id
_entity_poly.type
_entity_poly.pdbx_seq_one_letter_code
_entity_poly.pdbx_strand_id
1 'polypeptide(L)'
;MLSVANTAGSVPHISPLLRKVRLLGFPTPDALLCLAVKRGCSHYAPADYDGSAVMDPGTDVLSNEELAIALLSGAQEYHPQRIRCAAQLLGAPEMDRSRLVRLALMERATPVLRYIADQAAIYDTGRKDFWERLIAALPVAARGRPGVWPHPSRFVSAPGRLRGGVVARPVWLRPGRMRHAARSPRARRR
;
A
#
# COMPACT_ATOMS: atom_id res chain seq x y z
N MET A 1 17.48 -22.98 -17.81
CA MET A 1 17.80 -23.09 -16.37
C MET A 1 16.52 -23.39 -15.61
N LEU A 2 16.36 -24.63 -15.15
CA LEU A 2 15.21 -25.07 -14.34
C LEU A 2 15.50 -24.73 -12.88
N SER A 3 14.64 -23.91 -12.27
CA SER A 3 14.77 -23.46 -10.88
C SER A 3 14.33 -24.55 -9.90
N VAL A 4 15.05 -24.65 -8.79
CA VAL A 4 15.04 -25.77 -7.85
C VAL A 4 13.97 -25.58 -6.77
N ALA A 5 13.25 -26.65 -6.48
CA ALA A 5 12.63 -27.01 -5.19
C ALA A 5 11.55 -26.07 -4.59
N ASN A 6 10.30 -26.45 -4.88
CA ASN A 6 9.18 -26.41 -3.94
C ASN A 6 9.57 -27.09 -2.60
N THR A 7 9.88 -26.30 -1.57
CA THR A 7 10.02 -26.81 -0.18
C THR A 7 8.90 -26.29 0.71
N ALA A 8 7.66 -26.40 0.21
CA ALA A 8 6.44 -26.44 1.02
C ALA A 8 5.36 -27.03 0.12
N GLY A 9 4.59 -28.03 0.60
CA GLY A 9 3.43 -28.59 -0.11
C GLY A 9 2.27 -27.60 -0.28
N SER A 10 2.54 -26.31 -0.47
CA SER A 10 1.56 -25.29 -0.76
C SER A 10 1.33 -25.22 -2.27
N VAL A 11 0.09 -25.49 -2.69
CA VAL A 11 -0.35 -25.25 -4.07
C VAL A 11 -0.05 -23.79 -4.44
N PRO A 12 0.61 -23.52 -5.59
CA PRO A 12 0.89 -22.16 -6.04
C PRO A 12 -0.42 -21.38 -6.15
N HIS A 13 -0.48 -20.23 -5.48
CA HIS A 13 -1.69 -19.42 -5.46
C HIS A 13 -1.87 -18.75 -6.82
N ILE A 14 -2.95 -19.12 -7.53
CA ILE A 14 -3.40 -18.39 -8.71
C ILE A 14 -4.19 -17.19 -8.24
N SER A 15 -3.65 -15.99 -8.46
CA SER A 15 -4.27 -14.71 -8.11
C SER A 15 -5.09 -14.17 -9.29
N PRO A 16 -6.44 -14.13 -9.22
CA PRO A 16 -7.26 -13.50 -10.24
C PRO A 16 -7.00 -12.00 -10.36
N LEU A 17 -6.70 -11.32 -9.24
CA LEU A 17 -6.41 -9.89 -9.26
C LEU A 17 -5.09 -9.58 -9.97
N LEU A 18 -4.04 -10.36 -9.73
CA LEU A 18 -2.77 -10.18 -10.45
C LEU A 18 -2.90 -10.52 -11.94
N ARG A 19 -3.80 -11.45 -12.29
CA ARG A 19 -4.15 -11.67 -13.70
C ARG A 19 -4.88 -10.46 -14.30
N LYS A 20 -5.85 -9.88 -13.59
CA LYS A 20 -6.56 -8.65 -14.01
C LYS A 20 -5.58 -7.51 -14.25
N VAL A 21 -4.71 -7.19 -13.29
CA VAL A 21 -3.77 -6.06 -13.43
C VAL A 21 -2.76 -6.28 -14.55
N ARG A 22 -2.31 -7.53 -14.79
CA ARG A 22 -1.47 -7.88 -15.95
C ARG A 22 -2.16 -7.54 -17.28
N LEU A 23 -3.43 -7.90 -17.42
CA LEU A 23 -4.24 -7.59 -18.61
C LEU A 23 -4.45 -6.08 -18.79
N LEU A 24 -4.45 -5.32 -17.70
CA LEU A 24 -4.52 -3.85 -17.72
C LEU A 24 -3.16 -3.18 -18.00
N GLY A 25 -2.10 -3.94 -18.29
CA GLY A 25 -0.78 -3.39 -18.61
C GLY A 25 0.15 -3.19 -17.40
N PHE A 26 -0.13 -3.83 -16.26
CA PHE A 26 0.72 -3.80 -15.06
C PHE A 26 1.36 -5.18 -14.80
N PRO A 27 2.35 -5.60 -15.61
CA PRO A 27 2.90 -6.94 -15.52
C PRO A 27 3.80 -7.15 -14.30
N THR A 28 4.38 -6.07 -13.77
CA THR A 28 5.37 -6.12 -12.69
C THR A 28 4.83 -5.50 -11.39
N PRO A 29 5.36 -5.93 -10.23
CA PRO A 29 5.06 -5.28 -8.95
C PRO A 29 5.41 -3.79 -8.94
N ASP A 30 6.47 -3.39 -9.65
CA ASP A 30 6.93 -2.01 -9.73
C ASP A 30 5.96 -1.14 -10.55
N ALA A 31 5.33 -1.68 -11.59
CA ALA A 31 4.27 -0.97 -12.31
C ALA A 31 3.08 -0.65 -11.39
N LEU A 32 2.72 -1.55 -10.47
CA LEU A 32 1.68 -1.31 -9.47
C LEU A 32 2.11 -0.25 -8.43
N LEU A 33 3.38 -0.26 -8.01
CA LEU A 33 3.93 0.80 -7.16
C LEU A 33 3.84 2.16 -7.83
N CYS A 34 4.27 2.26 -9.09
CA CYS A 34 4.18 3.48 -9.88
C CYS A 34 2.73 3.96 -10.04
N LEU A 35 1.77 3.04 -10.22
CA LEU A 35 0.35 3.40 -10.25
C LEU A 35 -0.12 3.94 -8.88
N ALA A 36 0.23 3.30 -7.78
CA ALA A 36 -0.13 3.76 -6.44
C ALA A 36 0.42 5.16 -6.16
N VAL A 37 1.67 5.40 -6.57
CA VAL A 37 2.32 6.72 -6.49
C VAL A 37 1.58 7.75 -7.33
N LYS A 38 1.19 7.40 -8.57
CA LYS A 38 0.39 8.25 -9.46
C LYS A 38 -0.97 8.60 -8.84
N ARG A 39 -1.55 7.67 -8.06
CA ARG A 39 -2.80 7.85 -7.29
C ARG A 39 -2.60 8.51 -5.92
N GLY A 40 -1.41 9.02 -5.64
CA GLY A 40 -1.15 9.89 -4.49
C GLY A 40 -0.30 9.29 -3.38
N CYS A 41 0.27 8.09 -3.55
CA CYS A 41 1.23 7.51 -2.61
C CYS A 41 2.66 8.04 -2.78
N SER A 42 2.80 9.35 -2.99
CA SER A 42 4.09 9.98 -3.33
C SER A 42 5.14 9.93 -2.21
N HIS A 43 4.73 9.69 -0.96
CA HIS A 43 5.67 9.53 0.16
C HIS A 43 6.61 8.33 -0.04
N TYR A 44 6.16 7.34 -0.79
CA TYR A 44 6.90 6.11 -1.08
C TYR A 44 7.25 5.99 -2.57
N ALA A 45 7.32 7.11 -3.29
CA ALA A 45 7.76 7.12 -4.67
C ALA A 45 9.17 6.49 -4.81
N PRO A 46 9.38 5.54 -5.74
CA PRO A 46 10.71 5.10 -6.13
C PRO A 46 11.60 6.27 -6.55
N ALA A 47 12.91 6.15 -6.36
CA ALA A 47 13.86 7.23 -6.68
C ALA A 47 13.91 7.54 -8.20
N ASP A 48 13.68 6.53 -9.01
CA ASP A 48 13.62 6.53 -10.47
C ASP A 48 12.18 6.65 -11.00
N TYR A 49 11.23 7.05 -10.15
CA TYR A 49 9.84 7.18 -10.56
C TYR A 49 9.67 8.18 -11.72
N ASP A 50 9.12 7.68 -12.83
CA ASP A 50 8.65 8.47 -13.95
C ASP A 50 7.12 8.35 -14.06
N GLY A 51 6.42 9.48 -13.83
CA GLY A 51 4.96 9.53 -13.90
C GLY A 51 4.37 9.31 -15.29
N SER A 52 5.20 9.33 -16.33
CA SER A 52 4.81 8.98 -17.71
C SER A 52 4.92 7.49 -18.00
N ALA A 53 5.68 6.73 -17.22
CA ALA A 53 5.93 5.29 -17.44
C ALA A 53 4.68 4.42 -17.24
N VAL A 54 3.64 4.95 -16.60
CA VAL A 54 2.41 4.22 -16.26
C VAL A 54 1.18 5.06 -16.58
N MET A 55 0.25 4.50 -17.34
CA MET A 55 -1.07 5.10 -17.59
C MET A 55 -2.06 4.65 -16.51
N ASP A 56 -2.76 5.58 -15.87
CA ASP A 56 -3.78 5.22 -14.88
C ASP A 56 -5.09 4.84 -15.62
N PRO A 57 -5.61 3.61 -15.48
CA PRO A 57 -6.85 3.18 -16.12
C PRO A 57 -8.11 3.78 -15.46
N GLY A 58 -7.95 4.55 -14.37
CA GLY A 58 -9.05 5.08 -13.58
C GLY A 58 -9.53 4.10 -12.51
N THR A 59 -10.26 4.64 -11.52
CA THR A 59 -10.76 3.89 -10.35
C THR A 59 -11.91 2.95 -10.70
N ASP A 60 -12.64 3.22 -11.77
CA ASP A 60 -13.75 2.38 -12.23
C ASP A 60 -13.25 1.05 -12.83
N VAL A 61 -12.09 1.09 -13.49
CA VAL A 61 -11.45 -0.08 -14.10
C VAL A 61 -10.63 -0.86 -13.07
N LEU A 62 -9.83 -0.15 -12.28
CA LEU A 62 -9.04 -0.70 -11.18
C LEU A 62 -9.23 0.17 -9.94
N SER A 63 -10.01 -0.29 -8.98
CA SER A 63 -10.29 0.45 -7.74
C SER A 63 -9.06 0.59 -6.84
N ASN A 64 -9.10 1.50 -5.87
CA ASN A 64 -7.99 1.67 -4.93
C ASN A 64 -7.86 0.48 -3.96
N GLU A 65 -8.96 -0.19 -3.62
CA GLU A 65 -8.98 -1.45 -2.86
C GLU A 65 -8.28 -2.56 -3.64
N GLU A 66 -8.60 -2.69 -4.93
CA GLU A 66 -7.94 -3.66 -5.80
C GLU A 66 -6.45 -3.36 -5.94
N LEU A 67 -6.06 -2.10 -6.13
CA LEU A 67 -4.65 -1.74 -6.21
C LEU A 67 -3.92 -2.02 -4.89
N ALA A 68 -4.51 -1.63 -3.75
CA ALA A 68 -3.93 -1.87 -2.44
C ALA A 68 -3.76 -3.37 -2.17
N ILE A 69 -4.78 -4.19 -2.45
CA ILE A 69 -4.70 -5.64 -2.23
C ILE A 69 -3.76 -6.30 -3.25
N ALA A 70 -3.70 -5.83 -4.49
CA ALA A 70 -2.74 -6.33 -5.47
C ALA A 70 -1.31 -6.18 -4.92
N LEU A 71 -0.96 -5.00 -4.38
CA LEU A 71 0.35 -4.75 -3.74
C LEU A 71 0.64 -5.68 -2.55
N LEU A 72 -0.40 -6.16 -1.85
CA LEU A 72 -0.32 -7.03 -0.68
C LEU A 72 -0.53 -8.52 -1.00
N SER A 73 -0.78 -8.89 -2.25
CA SER A 73 -1.17 -10.25 -2.64
C SER A 73 -0.10 -11.27 -2.22
N GLY A 74 -0.54 -12.35 -1.58
CA GLY A 74 0.33 -13.44 -1.11
C GLY A 74 0.94 -14.26 -2.25
N ALA A 75 0.54 -14.03 -3.50
CA ALA A 75 1.20 -14.58 -4.69
C ALA A 75 2.47 -13.81 -5.10
N GLN A 76 2.75 -12.65 -4.48
CA GLN A 76 3.97 -11.91 -4.73
C GLN A 76 5.02 -12.14 -3.65
N GLU A 77 6.28 -11.95 -3.99
CA GLU A 77 7.36 -11.89 -3.00
C GLU A 77 7.10 -10.76 -1.99
N TYR A 78 7.59 -10.92 -0.76
CA TYR A 78 7.55 -9.87 0.24
C TYR A 78 8.33 -8.63 -0.22
N HIS A 79 7.77 -7.44 -0.06
CA HIS A 79 8.50 -6.19 -0.30
C HIS A 79 7.97 -5.04 0.58
N PRO A 80 8.82 -4.43 1.44
CA PRO A 80 8.37 -3.47 2.45
C PRO A 80 7.80 -2.19 1.82
N GLN A 81 8.32 -1.75 0.68
CA GLN A 81 7.81 -0.55 -0.01
C GLN A 81 6.37 -0.75 -0.49
N ARG A 82 6.02 -1.96 -0.95
CA ARG A 82 4.66 -2.27 -1.42
C ARG A 82 3.66 -2.22 -0.28
N ILE A 83 4.05 -2.73 0.88
CA ILE A 83 3.25 -2.68 2.11
C ILE A 83 3.03 -1.23 2.55
N ARG A 84 4.08 -0.39 2.51
CA ARG A 84 3.97 1.04 2.86
C ARG A 84 3.07 1.82 1.88
N CYS A 85 3.22 1.61 0.58
CA CYS A 85 2.32 2.20 -0.43
C CYS A 85 0.88 1.75 -0.22
N ALA A 86 0.65 0.45 -0.03
CA ALA A 86 -0.69 -0.08 0.22
C ALA A 86 -1.30 0.51 1.50
N ALA A 87 -0.53 0.60 2.60
CA ALA A 87 -0.98 1.22 3.84
C ALA A 87 -1.38 2.69 3.64
N GLN A 88 -0.62 3.44 2.84
CA GLN A 88 -0.98 4.80 2.47
C GLN A 88 -2.26 4.83 1.61
N LEU A 89 -2.41 3.97 0.60
CA LEU A 89 -3.63 3.83 -0.21
C LEU A 89 -4.86 3.56 0.67
N LEU A 90 -4.78 2.57 1.55
CA LEU A 90 -5.88 2.17 2.45
C LEU A 90 -6.30 3.30 3.40
N GLY A 91 -5.43 4.30 3.61
CA GLY A 91 -5.75 5.53 4.33
C GLY A 91 -6.77 6.42 3.60
N ALA A 92 -7.20 6.15 2.37
CA ALA A 92 -8.20 6.97 1.69
C ALA A 92 -9.61 6.80 2.31
N PRO A 93 -10.38 7.90 2.51
CA PRO A 93 -11.69 7.85 3.18
C PRO A 93 -12.73 6.97 2.47
N GLU A 94 -12.64 6.84 1.15
CA GLU A 94 -13.61 6.16 0.28
C GLU A 94 -13.53 4.62 0.30
N MET A 95 -12.61 4.02 1.07
CA MET A 95 -12.39 2.57 1.06
C MET A 95 -13.61 1.76 1.51
N ASP A 96 -13.99 0.76 0.72
CA ASP A 96 -15.04 -0.21 1.05
C ASP A 96 -14.46 -1.40 1.83
N ARG A 97 -14.86 -1.51 3.10
CA ARG A 97 -14.45 -2.58 4.02
C ARG A 97 -14.81 -3.98 3.48
N SER A 98 -16.03 -4.16 3.00
CA SER A 98 -16.52 -5.47 2.55
C SER A 98 -15.74 -5.94 1.32
N ARG A 99 -15.40 -5.01 0.43
CA ARG A 99 -14.55 -5.26 -0.72
C ARG A 99 -13.13 -5.63 -0.31
N LEU A 100 -12.54 -4.91 0.65
CA LEU A 100 -11.21 -5.21 1.20
C LEU A 100 -11.14 -6.62 1.81
N VAL A 101 -12.11 -7.01 2.63
CA VAL A 101 -12.16 -8.35 3.24
C VAL A 101 -12.24 -9.42 2.16
N ARG A 102 -13.17 -9.28 1.21
CA ARG A 102 -13.33 -10.25 0.12
C ARG A 102 -12.05 -10.40 -0.70
N LEU A 103 -11.44 -9.28 -1.10
CA LEU A 103 -10.20 -9.28 -1.87
C LEU A 103 -9.04 -9.89 -1.07
N ALA A 104 -8.89 -9.55 0.21
CA ALA A 104 -7.81 -10.07 1.04
C ALA A 104 -7.86 -11.59 1.21
N LEU A 105 -9.06 -12.16 1.33
CA LEU A 105 -9.27 -13.60 1.37
C LEU A 105 -8.88 -14.26 0.04
N MET A 106 -9.41 -13.72 -1.07
CA MET A 106 -9.13 -14.23 -2.41
C MET A 106 -7.64 -14.20 -2.74
N GLU A 107 -6.94 -13.17 -2.27
CA GLU A 107 -5.54 -12.88 -2.62
C GLU A 107 -4.52 -13.31 -1.56
N ARG A 108 -4.97 -14.04 -0.54
CA ARG A 108 -4.17 -14.46 0.63
C ARG A 108 -3.41 -13.29 1.29
N ALA A 109 -3.96 -12.08 1.22
CA ALA A 109 -3.38 -10.87 1.78
C ALA A 109 -3.81 -10.59 3.23
N THR A 110 -4.68 -11.44 3.81
CA THR A 110 -5.24 -11.30 5.16
C THR A 110 -4.20 -10.98 6.24
N PRO A 111 -3.04 -11.69 6.35
CA PRO A 111 -2.09 -11.40 7.42
C PRO A 111 -1.51 -9.99 7.34
N VAL A 112 -1.21 -9.52 6.12
CA VAL A 112 -0.59 -8.20 5.92
C VAL A 112 -1.62 -7.09 6.07
N LEU A 113 -2.83 -7.29 5.53
CA LEU A 113 -3.93 -6.34 5.71
C LEU A 113 -4.31 -6.20 7.19
N ARG A 114 -4.39 -7.32 7.92
CA ARG A 114 -4.67 -7.32 9.36
C ARG A 114 -3.58 -6.57 10.12
N TYR A 115 -2.31 -6.83 9.80
CA TYR A 115 -1.19 -6.10 10.39
C TYR A 115 -1.30 -4.58 10.19
N ILE A 116 -1.57 -4.13 8.95
CA ILE A 116 -1.77 -2.72 8.63
C ILE A 116 -2.94 -2.14 9.43
N ALA A 117 -4.07 -2.85 9.47
CA ALA A 117 -5.26 -2.40 10.19
C ALA A 117 -5.02 -2.28 11.70
N ASP A 118 -4.31 -3.23 12.32
CA ASP A 118 -3.93 -3.18 13.73
C ASP A 118 -3.07 -1.93 14.02
N GLN A 119 -2.14 -1.56 13.12
CA GLN A 119 -1.36 -0.31 13.28
C GLN A 119 -2.24 0.92 13.05
N ALA A 120 -3.11 0.91 12.04
CA ALA A 120 -3.98 2.04 11.72
C ALA A 120 -5.00 2.32 12.84
N ALA A 121 -5.49 1.31 13.55
CA ALA A 121 -6.38 1.51 14.70
C ALA A 121 -5.71 2.32 15.84
N ILE A 122 -4.38 2.30 15.94
CA ILE A 122 -3.60 3.06 16.93
C ILE A 122 -3.38 4.50 16.45
N TYR A 123 -3.01 4.67 15.18
CA TYR A 123 -2.48 5.96 14.66
C TYR A 123 -3.48 6.76 13.81
N ASP A 124 -4.46 6.13 13.17
CA ASP A 124 -5.48 6.79 12.34
C ASP A 124 -6.77 7.01 13.13
N THR A 125 -6.68 7.81 14.20
CA THR A 125 -7.79 8.02 15.14
C THR A 125 -9.05 8.59 14.48
N GLY A 126 -8.92 9.32 13.37
CA GLY A 126 -10.05 9.85 12.59
C GLY A 126 -10.88 8.79 11.86
N ARG A 127 -10.38 7.54 11.75
CA ARG A 127 -11.10 6.41 11.13
C ARG A 127 -11.03 5.15 11.98
N LYS A 128 -10.89 5.28 13.30
CA LYS A 128 -10.76 4.16 14.23
C LYS A 128 -11.85 3.09 14.03
N ASP A 129 -13.11 3.51 13.95
CA ASP A 129 -14.25 2.60 13.73
C ASP A 129 -14.16 1.78 12.44
N PHE A 130 -13.62 2.37 11.37
CA PHE A 130 -13.42 1.66 10.11
C PHE A 130 -12.40 0.53 10.29
N TRP A 131 -11.26 0.84 10.93
CA TRP A 131 -10.18 -0.13 11.16
C TRP A 131 -10.60 -1.24 12.11
N GLU A 132 -11.27 -0.92 13.22
CA GLU A 132 -11.75 -1.92 14.18
C GLU A 132 -12.76 -2.88 13.55
N ARG A 133 -13.69 -2.37 12.73
CA ARG A 133 -14.63 -3.21 12.01
C ARG A 133 -13.95 -4.05 10.92
N LEU A 134 -12.91 -3.53 10.27
CA LEU A 134 -12.11 -4.31 9.31
C LEU A 134 -11.37 -5.45 10.02
N ILE A 135 -10.72 -5.16 11.17
CA ILE A 135 -10.05 -6.14 12.04
C ILE A 135 -11.03 -7.25 12.44
N ALA A 136 -12.23 -6.90 12.89
CA ALA A 136 -13.25 -7.84 13.32
C ALA A 136 -13.78 -8.74 12.18
N ALA A 137 -13.80 -8.23 10.95
CA ALA A 137 -14.29 -8.97 9.78
C ALA A 137 -13.22 -9.87 9.12
N LEU A 138 -11.94 -9.62 9.39
CA LEU A 138 -10.85 -10.47 8.89
C LEU A 138 -10.69 -11.71 9.78
N PRO A 139 -10.49 -12.91 9.19
CA PRO A 139 -10.15 -14.09 9.97
C PRO A 139 -8.95 -13.82 10.88
N VAL A 140 -8.92 -14.51 12.03
CA VAL A 140 -7.74 -14.51 12.90
C VAL A 140 -6.58 -15.11 12.11
N ALA A 141 -5.73 -14.24 11.56
CA ALA A 141 -4.55 -14.66 10.85
C ALA A 141 -3.47 -15.06 11.86
N ALA A 142 -2.70 -16.10 11.54
CA ALA A 142 -1.46 -16.36 12.26
C ALA A 142 -0.63 -15.08 12.22
N ARG A 143 -0.21 -14.60 13.40
CA ARG A 143 0.68 -13.44 13.50
C ARG A 143 1.90 -13.72 12.63
N GLY A 144 2.17 -12.85 11.66
CA GLY A 144 3.39 -12.96 10.85
C GLY A 144 4.63 -12.95 11.75
N ARG A 145 5.74 -13.55 11.28
CA ARG A 145 6.96 -13.64 12.07
C ARG A 145 7.41 -12.23 12.53
N PRO A 146 7.71 -12.03 13.83
CA PRO A 146 8.24 -10.76 14.32
C PRO A 146 9.45 -10.29 13.51
N GLY A 147 9.54 -8.99 13.22
CA GLY A 147 10.64 -8.41 12.44
C GLY A 147 10.48 -8.45 10.91
N VAL A 148 9.46 -9.14 10.39
CA VAL A 148 9.20 -9.17 8.93
C VAL A 148 8.45 -7.92 8.46
N TRP A 149 7.58 -7.32 9.28
CA TRP A 149 6.76 -6.20 8.82
C TRP A 149 7.42 -4.82 8.99
N PRO A 150 7.10 -3.82 8.13
CA PRO A 150 7.64 -2.47 8.28
C PRO A 150 7.29 -1.88 9.65
N HIS A 151 8.25 -1.25 10.33
CA HIS A 151 7.99 -0.59 11.61
C HIS A 151 6.83 0.43 11.51
N PRO A 152 5.96 0.60 12.53
CA PRO A 152 4.76 1.45 12.44
C PRO A 152 5.05 2.93 12.12
N SER A 153 6.23 3.43 12.49
CA SER A 153 6.68 4.78 12.09
C SER A 153 6.77 4.97 10.57
N ARG A 154 6.77 3.89 9.78
CA ARG A 154 6.73 3.87 8.31
C ARG A 154 5.30 3.93 7.76
N PHE A 155 4.29 4.22 8.56
CA PHE A 155 2.93 4.46 8.07
C PHE A 155 2.40 5.85 8.45
N VAL A 156 3.18 6.60 9.22
CA VAL A 156 2.76 7.87 9.80
C VAL A 156 3.73 8.99 9.42
N SER A 157 3.20 10.20 9.25
CA SER A 157 3.99 11.41 9.29
C SER A 157 4.10 11.86 10.75
N ALA A 158 5.32 11.91 11.27
CA ALA A 158 5.60 12.61 12.52
C ALA A 158 5.86 14.09 12.18
N PRO A 159 4.99 15.04 12.56
CA PRO A 159 5.32 16.43 12.34
C PRO A 159 6.51 16.78 13.23
N GLY A 160 7.45 17.57 12.69
CA GLY A 160 8.56 18.10 13.48
C GLY A 160 8.06 18.92 14.68
N ARG A 161 8.99 19.30 15.56
CA ARG A 161 8.67 20.11 16.75
C ARG A 161 7.94 21.39 16.32
N LEU A 162 6.72 21.60 16.79
CA LEU A 162 5.97 22.82 16.52
C LEU A 162 6.59 23.98 17.33
N ARG A 163 6.45 25.22 16.83
CA ARG A 163 6.80 26.41 17.61
C ARG A 163 6.01 26.38 18.93
N GLY A 164 6.72 26.49 20.05
CA GLY A 164 6.15 26.32 21.40
C GLY A 164 6.44 24.98 22.07
N GLY A 165 7.24 24.10 21.46
CA GLY A 165 7.73 22.87 22.11
C GLY A 165 6.74 21.69 22.12
N VAL A 166 5.52 21.90 21.61
CA VAL A 166 4.51 20.84 21.47
C VAL A 166 4.94 19.87 20.37
N VAL A 167 5.12 18.60 20.74
CA VAL A 167 5.32 17.50 19.79
C VAL A 167 3.95 17.14 19.23
N ALA A 168 3.76 17.37 17.94
CA ALA A 168 2.52 16.98 17.29
C ALA A 168 2.39 15.44 17.24
N ARG A 169 1.16 14.94 17.37
CA ARG A 169 0.91 13.50 17.28
C ARG A 169 1.20 13.00 15.86
N PRO A 170 1.78 11.79 15.70
CA PRO A 170 1.93 11.18 14.40
C PRO A 170 0.56 10.98 13.74
N VAL A 171 0.47 11.25 12.45
CA VAL A 171 -0.76 11.14 11.65
C VAL A 171 -0.56 10.10 10.57
N TRP A 172 -1.54 9.22 10.38
CA TRP A 172 -1.53 8.23 9.30
C TRP A 172 -1.34 8.89 7.92
N LEU A 173 -0.44 8.32 7.11
CA LEU A 173 -0.22 8.79 5.74
C LEU A 173 -1.42 8.43 4.87
N ARG A 174 -1.88 9.40 4.07
CA ARG A 174 -3.00 9.24 3.14
C ARG A 174 -2.57 9.54 1.72
N PRO A 175 -3.27 9.06 0.69
CA PRO A 175 -2.99 9.43 -0.68
C PRO A 175 -3.29 10.93 -0.82
N GLY A 176 -2.32 11.68 -1.31
CA GLY A 176 -2.44 13.12 -1.52
C GLY A 176 -2.18 13.44 -2.98
N ARG A 177 -2.77 14.54 -3.49
CA ARG A 177 -2.36 15.03 -4.81
C ARG A 177 -0.87 15.35 -4.77
N MET A 178 -0.10 14.79 -5.70
CA MET A 178 1.25 15.28 -5.97
C MET A 178 1.15 16.78 -6.25
N ARG A 179 1.71 17.60 -5.37
CA ARG A 179 2.12 18.93 -5.79
C ARG A 179 3.29 18.70 -6.73
N HIS A 180 3.07 18.73 -8.04
CA HIS A 180 4.17 18.91 -8.97
C HIS A 180 4.83 20.23 -8.59
N ALA A 181 5.89 20.16 -7.79
CA ALA A 181 6.80 21.27 -7.66
C ALA A 181 7.38 21.47 -9.06
N ALA A 182 6.91 22.49 -9.76
CA ALA A 182 7.55 22.97 -10.96
C ALA A 182 9.04 23.10 -10.61
N ARG A 183 9.88 22.27 -11.24
CA ARG A 183 11.33 22.44 -11.17
C ARG A 183 11.61 23.81 -11.78
N SER A 184 11.75 24.82 -10.93
CA SER A 184 12.24 26.12 -11.35
C SER A 184 13.60 25.91 -12.01
N PRO A 185 13.82 26.36 -13.25
CA PRO A 185 15.13 26.23 -13.87
C PRO A 185 16.10 27.04 -13.01
N ARG A 186 17.08 26.36 -12.42
CA ARG A 186 18.22 27.03 -11.78
C ARG A 186 18.87 27.90 -12.84
N ALA A 187 18.67 29.20 -12.76
CA ALA A 187 19.42 30.18 -13.52
C ALA A 187 20.91 29.92 -13.28
N ARG A 188 21.63 29.53 -14.34
CA ARG A 188 23.08 29.54 -14.36
C ARG A 188 23.52 30.99 -14.18
N ARG A 189 24.03 31.34 -13.01
CA ARG A 189 24.83 32.55 -12.83
C ARG A 189 26.16 32.29 -13.53
N ARG A 190 26.42 33.07 -14.59
CA ARG A 190 27.76 33.35 -15.10
C ARG A 190 28.43 34.33 -14.17
#